data_AF-A0A7C6CC19-F1
#
_entry.id   AF-A0A7C6CC19-F1
#
_cell.length_a   1.000
_cell.length_b   1.000
_cell.length_c   1.000
_cell.angle_alpha   90.00
_cell.angle_beta   90.00
_cell.angle_gamma   90.00
#
_symmetry.space_group_name_H-M   'P 1'
#
loop_
_entity.id
_entity.type
_entity.pdbx_description
1 polymer ?
#
loop_
_entity_poly.entity_id
_entity_poly.type
_entity_poly.pdbx_seq_one_letter_code
_entity_poly.pdbx_strand_id
1 'polypeptide(L)' 'MPHVYCSVDNCHYWAQGNVCHASEILVTADAWAAEAPDTMDASQHMEVPTASAQTCMDTCCKTFVAKGSDAVEVDNITKN' A
#
# COMPACT_ATOMS: atom_id res chain seq x y z
N MET A 1 -13.04 9.62 -8.60
CA MET A 1 -11.97 8.80 -7.99
C MET A 1 -11.98 9.04 -6.49
N PRO A 2 -11.67 8.03 -5.68
CA PRO A 2 -11.55 8.20 -4.23
C PRO A 2 -10.39 9.13 -3.90
N HIS A 3 -10.52 9.92 -2.83
CA HIS A 3 -9.39 10.61 -2.23
C HIS A 3 -8.79 9.71 -1.14
N VAL A 4 -7.53 9.31 -1.35
CA VAL A 4 -6.77 8.52 -0.38
C VAL A 4 -5.77 9.44 0.30
N TYR A 5 -5.70 9.37 1.62
CA TYR A 5 -4.76 10.14 2.42
C TYR A 5 -3.79 9.20 3.14
N CYS A 6 -2.51 9.54 3.08
CA CYS A 6 -1.42 8.85 3.75
C CYS A 6 -0.61 9.89 4.50
N SER A 7 -0.48 9.76 5.82
CA SER A 7 0.33 10.67 6.65
C SER A 7 1.79 10.23 6.80
N VAL A 8 2.15 9.09 6.21
CA VAL A 8 3.49 8.51 6.28
C VAL A 8 4.38 9.20 5.24
N ASP A 9 5.10 10.23 5.68
CA ASP A 9 5.84 11.15 4.80
C ASP A 9 7.07 10.52 4.14
N ASN A 10 7.57 9.40 4.65
CA ASN A 10 8.62 8.61 4.01
C ASN A 10 8.09 7.58 3.00
N CYS A 11 6.77 7.52 2.75
CA CYS A 11 6.19 6.71 1.68
C CYS A 11 6.48 7.33 0.31
N HIS A 12 6.90 6.52 -0.67
CA HIS A 12 7.20 6.95 -2.04
C HIS A 12 6.02 7.73 -2.64
N TYR A 13 4.79 7.24 -2.43
CA TYR A 13 3.56 7.80 -2.96
C TYR A 13 3.01 9.00 -2.17
N TRP A 14 3.62 9.36 -1.04
CA TRP A 14 3.19 10.52 -0.26
C TRP A 14 3.43 11.83 -1.04
N ALA A 15 2.46 12.74 -0.95
CA ALA A 15 2.51 14.10 -1.46
C ALA A 15 2.03 15.12 -0.42
N GLN A 16 2.21 16.40 -0.74
CA GLN A 16 1.86 17.51 0.15
C GLN A 16 0.39 17.42 0.62
N GLY A 17 0.17 17.70 1.92
CA GLY A 17 -1.17 17.65 2.51
C GLY A 17 -1.64 16.24 2.85
N ASN A 18 -0.72 15.28 3.01
CA ASN A 18 -1.01 13.87 3.26
C ASN A 18 -1.84 13.21 2.15
N VAL A 19 -1.72 13.68 0.92
CA VAL A 19 -2.40 13.07 -0.22
C VAL A 19 -1.57 11.87 -0.68
N CYS A 20 -2.21 10.72 -0.88
CA CYS A 20 -1.58 9.57 -1.50
C CYS A 20 -1.73 9.67 -3.02
N HIS A 21 -0.62 9.62 -3.74
CA HIS A 21 -0.56 9.69 -5.20
C HIS A 21 -0.33 8.31 -5.86
N ALA A 22 -0.48 7.21 -5.12
CA ALA A 22 -0.40 5.88 -5.71
C ALA A 22 -1.52 5.70 -6.77
N SER A 23 -1.21 5.03 -7.88
CA SER A 23 -2.18 4.71 -8.93
C SER A 23 -3.32 3.83 -8.43
N GLU A 24 -2.97 2.90 -7.56
CA GLU A 24 -3.87 1.96 -6.87
C GLU A 24 -3.35 1.78 -5.45
N ILE A 25 -4.21 1.35 -4.52
CA ILE A 25 -3.83 1.07 -3.13
C ILE A 25 -4.39 -0.26 -2.65
N LEU A 26 -3.63 -0.98 -1.85
CA LEU A 26 -4.05 -2.20 -1.18
C LEU A 26 -4.03 -1.99 0.34
N VAL A 27 -5.22 -1.96 0.93
CA VAL A 27 -5.42 -2.10 2.38
C VAL A 27 -5.80 -3.54 2.66
N THR A 28 -5.05 -4.22 3.53
CA THR A 28 -5.20 -5.65 3.81
C THR A 28 -4.90 -5.96 5.27
N ALA A 29 -5.07 -7.21 5.68
CA ALA A 29 -4.73 -7.65 7.03
C ALA A 29 -3.20 -7.64 7.24
N ASP A 30 -2.77 -7.04 8.35
CA ASP A 30 -1.35 -6.87 8.69
C ASP A 30 -0.61 -8.23 8.77
N ALA A 31 -1.26 -9.24 9.33
CA ALA A 31 -0.72 -10.60 9.43
C ALA A 31 -0.39 -11.24 8.07
N TRP A 32 -1.24 -11.02 7.05
CA TRP A 32 -0.97 -11.53 5.70
C TRP A 32 0.10 -10.70 5.01
N ALA A 33 0.03 -9.37 5.14
CA ALA A 33 0.99 -8.47 4.52
C ALA A 33 2.43 -8.70 5.02
N ALA A 34 2.60 -9.09 6.28
CA ALA A 34 3.89 -9.42 6.87
C ALA A 34 4.57 -10.65 6.23
N GLU A 35 3.80 -11.54 5.61
CA GLU A 35 4.29 -12.76 4.95
C GLU A 35 4.33 -12.62 3.41
N ALA A 36 3.54 -11.69 2.85
CA ALA A 36 3.46 -11.47 1.42
C ALA A 36 4.73 -10.82 0.85
N PRO A 37 5.20 -11.22 -0.34
CA PRO A 37 6.36 -10.61 -0.98
C PRO A 37 6.07 -9.18 -1.45
N ASP A 38 7.12 -8.37 -1.59
CA ASP A 38 7.00 -6.99 -2.10
C ASP A 38 6.49 -6.91 -3.55
N THR A 39 6.56 -7.98 -4.32
CA THR A 39 5.97 -8.07 -5.66
C THR A 39 4.44 -8.12 -5.66
N MET A 40 3.80 -8.29 -4.50
CA MET A 40 2.37 -8.46 -4.37
C MET A 40 1.73 -7.23 -3.72
N ASP A 41 0.90 -6.53 -4.50
CA ASP A 41 0.19 -5.32 -4.09
C ASP A 41 -1.15 -5.16 -4.85
N ALA A 42 -1.66 -3.94 -4.98
CA ALA A 42 -2.98 -3.64 -5.55
C ALA A 42 -3.13 -4.11 -7.01
N SER A 43 -2.04 -4.15 -7.78
CA SER A 43 -2.05 -4.63 -9.16
C SER A 43 -2.41 -6.13 -9.26
N GLN A 44 -2.17 -6.91 -8.19
CA GLN A 44 -2.55 -8.33 -8.07
C GLN A 44 -3.70 -8.56 -7.06
N HIS A 45 -4.58 -7.57 -6.84
CA HIS A 45 -5.66 -7.66 -5.83
C HIS A 45 -6.54 -8.93 -5.89
N MET A 46 -6.68 -9.56 -7.06
CA MET A 46 -7.44 -10.80 -7.24
C MET A 46 -6.81 -12.02 -6.55
N GLU A 47 -5.50 -11.98 -6.30
CA GLU A 47 -4.74 -13.04 -5.62
C GLU A 47 -4.65 -12.81 -4.11
N VAL A 48 -5.06 -11.63 -3.63
CA VAL A 48 -5.07 -11.27 -2.22
C VAL A 48 -6.27 -11.96 -1.55
N PRO A 49 -6.06 -12.78 -0.50
CA PRO A 49 -7.15 -13.44 0.19
C PRO A 49 -8.03 -12.41 0.91
N THR A 50 -9.34 -12.62 0.85
CA THR A 50 -10.28 -11.85 1.67
C THR A 50 -10.01 -12.11 3.15
N ALA A 51 -9.85 -11.05 3.93
CA ALA A 51 -9.61 -11.11 5.37
C ALA A 51 -10.66 -10.34 6.17
N SER A 52 -10.79 -10.67 7.45
CA SER A 52 -11.59 -9.91 8.42
C SER A 52 -10.68 -9.38 9.52
N ALA A 53 -10.85 -8.10 9.86
CA ALA A 53 -10.11 -7.41 10.92
C ALA A 53 -11.05 -7.06 12.08
N GLN A 54 -10.55 -7.03 13.32
CA GLN A 54 -11.33 -6.61 14.49
C GLN A 54 -11.10 -5.14 14.82
N THR A 55 -9.89 -4.64 14.54
CA THR A 55 -9.48 -3.26 14.76
C THR A 55 -8.77 -2.70 13.54
N CYS A 56 -8.67 -1.38 13.45
CA CYS A 56 -7.85 -0.74 12.42
C CYS A 56 -6.36 -1.08 12.54
N MET A 57 -5.90 -1.52 13.72
CA MET A 57 -4.52 -1.94 13.94
C MET A 57 -4.22 -3.32 13.36
N ASP A 58 -5.25 -4.09 12.98
CA ASP A 58 -5.09 -5.38 12.31
C ASP A 58 -4.96 -5.22 10.79
N THR A 59 -4.91 -3.98 10.29
CA THR A 59 -4.82 -3.65 8.87
C THR A 59 -3.61 -2.77 8.58
N CYS A 60 -3.03 -2.93 7.40
CA CYS A 60 -1.95 -2.10 6.92
C CYS A 60 -2.20 -1.64 5.47
N CYS A 61 -1.41 -0.66 5.02
CA CYS A 61 -1.29 -0.32 3.61
C CYS A 61 -0.11 -1.11 3.03
N LYS A 62 -0.37 -2.14 2.21
CA LYS A 62 0.72 -2.92 1.60
C LYS A 62 1.51 -2.09 0.58
N THR A 63 0.83 -1.13 -0.06
CA THR A 63 1.38 -0.17 -1.03
C THR A 63 2.40 0.81 -0.44
N PHE A 64 2.69 0.73 0.86
CA PHE A 64 3.78 1.49 1.41
C PHE A 64 5.12 0.99 0.86
N VAL A 65 5.83 1.88 0.17
CA VAL A 65 7.24 1.68 -0.19
C VAL A 65 8.04 2.87 0.33
N ALA A 66 9.19 2.64 0.96
CA ALA A 66 10.04 3.72 1.44
C ALA A 66 10.62 4.54 0.26
N LYS A 67 10.64 5.88 0.39
CA LYS A 67 11.29 6.78 -0.56
C LYS A 67 12.75 6.39 -0.79
N GLY A 68 13.14 6.23 -2.06
CA GLY A 68 14.51 5.88 -2.44
C GLY A 68 14.87 4.40 -2.25
N SER A 69 13.89 3.55 -1.90
CA SER A 69 14.07 2.09 -1.91
C SER A 69 14.17 1.57 -3.35
N ASP A 70 14.91 0.49 -3.55
CA ASP A 70 14.94 -0.27 -4.81
C ASP A 70 13.61 -0.99 -5.09
N ALA A 71 12.69 -1.02 -4.11
CA ALA A 71 11.39 -1.67 -4.22
C ALA A 71 10.30 -0.83 -4.92
N VAL A 72 10.58 0.43 -5.29
CA VAL A 72 9.57 1.38 -5.82
C VAL A 72 8.85 0.91 -7.09
N GLU A 73 9.47 0.03 -7.88
CA GLU A 73 8.91 -0.44 -9.15
C GLU A 73 8.55 -1.94 -9.13
N VAL A 74 8.66 -2.60 -7.97
CA VAL A 74 8.57 -4.06 -7.85
C VAL A 74 7.12 -4.56 -7.93
N ASP A 75 6.15 -3.74 -7.53
CA ASP A 75 4.73 -4.06 -7.41
C ASP A 75 3.85 -3.50 -8.55
N ASN A 76 4.47 -2.83 -9.53
CA ASN A 76 3.82 -2.13 -10.65
C ASN A 76 2.89 -0.97 -10.23
N ILE A 77 3.04 -0.42 -9.02
CA ILE A 77 2.27 0.75 -8.58
C ILE A 77 3.01 2.04 -8.93
N THR A 78 2.34 2.94 -9.66
CA THR A 78 2.94 4.21 -10.10
C THR A 78 2.51 5.37 -9.21
N LYS A 79 3.30 6.46 -9.21
CA LYS A 79 2.95 7.72 -8.56
C LYS A 79 2.38 8.70 -9.60
N ASN A 80 1.17 9.19 -9.37
CA ASN A 80 0.44 10.15 -10.22
C ASN A 80 0.72 11.62 -9.88
#